data_AF-A0A2S6TNC3-F1
#
_entry.id   AF-A0A2S6TNC3-F1
#
_cell.length_a   1.000
_cell.length_b   1.000
_cell.length_c   1.000
_cell.angle_alpha   90.00
_cell.angle_beta   90.00
_cell.angle_gamma   90.00
#
_symmetry.space_group_name_H-M   'P 1'
#
loop_
_entity.id
_entity.type
_entity.pdbx_description
1 polymer ?
#
loop_
_entity_poly.entity_id
_entity_poly.type
_entity_poly.pdbx_seq_one_letter_code
_entity_poly.pdbx_strand_id
1 'polypeptide(L)'
;ERGKHFQEINLLALELRGQGGTFGYPLITTFGKMLYDTTLEGCREDDNAVGIVKSHIDAMRAVLREKIAGDGGKIGRELLASLQKAIESQEVDDKAN
;
A
#
# COMPACT_ATOMS: atom_id res chain seq x y z
N GLU A 1 7.32 -12.51 15.49
CA GLU A 1 5.90 -12.08 15.47
C GLU A 1 5.65 -11.05 14.38
N ARG A 2 4.65 -11.29 13.54
CA ARG A 2 4.32 -10.46 12.37
C ARG A 2 3.79 -9.08 12.77
N GLY A 3 3.06 -8.98 13.88
CA GLY A 3 2.55 -7.72 14.42
C GLY A 3 3.62 -6.66 14.67
N LYS A 4 4.82 -7.06 15.12
CA LYS A 4 5.95 -6.12 15.28
C LYS A 4 6.39 -5.52 13.95
N HIS A 5 6.50 -6.34 12.91
CA HIS A 5 6.85 -5.86 11.58
C HIS A 5 5.74 -4.99 10.98
N PHE A 6 4.47 -5.33 11.20
CA PHE A 6 3.36 -4.50 10.75
C PHE A 6 3.33 -3.15 11.45
N GLN A 7 3.67 -3.09 12.74
CA GLN A 7 3.82 -1.84 13.47
C GLN A 7 4.98 -0.98 12.92
N GLU A 8 6.14 -1.58 12.63
CA GLU A 8 7.25 -0.87 11.97
C GLU A 8 6.85 -0.32 10.59
N ILE A 9 6.17 -1.15 9.79
CA ILE A 9 5.65 -0.75 8.47
C ILE A 9 4.60 0.36 8.60
N ASN A 10 3.74 0.31 9.62
CA ASN A 10 2.74 1.34 9.89
C ASN A 10 3.38 2.71 10.11
N LEU A 11 4.44 2.78 10.93
CA LEU A 11 5.19 4.01 11.18
C LEU A 11 5.83 4.55 9.90
N LEU A 12 6.44 3.70 9.08
CA LEU A 12 7.00 4.10 7.78
C LEU A 12 5.91 4.57 6.80
N ALA A 13 4.77 3.91 6.77
CA ALA A 13 3.63 4.29 5.93
C ALA A 13 3.05 5.66 6.34
N LEU A 14 3.05 5.98 7.64
CA LEU A 14 2.69 7.30 8.17
C LEU A 14 3.66 8.39 7.70
N GLU A 15 4.96 8.13 7.70
CA GLU A 15 5.94 9.08 7.18
C GLU A 15 5.78 9.29 5.67
N LEU A 16 5.68 8.19 4.90
CA LEU A 16 5.51 8.23 3.46
C LEU A 16 4.23 8.96 3.06
N ARG A 17 3.12 8.77 3.79
CA ARG A 17 1.88 9.48 3.46
C ARG A 17 2.01 11.00 3.64
N GLY A 18 2.77 11.43 4.66
CA GLY A 18 3.03 12.84 4.93
C GLY A 18 4.02 13.49 3.96
N GLN A 19 5.03 12.73 3.51
CA GLN A 19 6.12 13.26 2.69
C GLN A 19 5.87 13.20 1.18
N GLY A 20 5.03 12.28 0.69
CA GLY A 20 4.79 12.07 -0.75
C GLY A 20 4.38 13.35 -1.49
N GLY A 21 3.39 14.07 -0.98
CA GLY A 21 2.94 15.34 -1.54
C GLY A 21 4.03 16.42 -1.57
N THR A 22 4.83 16.53 -0.49
CA THR A 22 5.94 17.49 -0.39
C THR A 22 6.99 17.29 -1.47
N PHE A 23 7.25 16.05 -1.85
CA PHE A 23 8.23 15.70 -2.90
C PHE A 23 7.62 15.59 -4.31
N GLY A 24 6.35 15.94 -4.50
CA GLY A 24 5.70 15.89 -5.81
C GLY A 24 5.23 14.49 -6.25
N TYR A 25 5.08 13.55 -5.30
CA TYR A 25 4.53 12.21 -5.52
C TYR A 25 3.21 11.96 -4.75
N PRO A 26 2.10 12.64 -5.09
CA PRO A 26 0.78 12.41 -4.50
C PRO A 26 0.33 10.96 -4.40
N LEU A 27 0.69 10.10 -5.38
CA LEU A 27 0.36 8.67 -5.31
C LEU A 27 1.05 7.94 -4.16
N ILE A 28 2.26 8.35 -3.76
CA ILE A 28 2.91 7.82 -2.54
C ILE A 28 2.12 8.24 -1.31
N THR A 29 1.56 9.46 -1.30
CA THR A 29 0.65 9.88 -0.22
C THR A 29 -0.57 8.98 -0.13
N THR A 30 -1.22 8.69 -1.26
CA THR A 30 -2.39 7.82 -1.31
C THR A 30 -2.07 6.39 -0.89
N PHE A 31 -1.05 5.77 -1.49
CA PHE A 31 -0.69 4.38 -1.19
C PHE A 31 -0.12 4.22 0.22
N GLY A 32 0.64 5.20 0.72
CA GLY A 32 1.11 5.24 2.10
C GLY A 32 -0.05 5.31 3.08
N LYS A 33 -1.10 6.10 2.80
CA LYS A 33 -2.33 6.10 3.61
C LYS A 33 -2.99 4.72 3.62
N MET A 34 -3.15 4.10 2.44
CA MET A 34 -3.79 2.78 2.35
C MET A 34 -3.01 1.73 3.12
N LEU A 35 -1.68 1.70 2.99
CA LEU A 35 -0.83 0.78 3.73
C LEU A 35 -0.90 1.03 5.25
N TYR A 36 -0.89 2.30 5.67
CA TYR A 36 -1.06 2.68 7.07
C TYR A 36 -2.39 2.14 7.63
N ASP A 37 -3.49 2.28 6.90
CA ASP A 37 -4.80 1.80 7.36
C ASP A 37 -4.81 0.25 7.45
N THR A 38 -4.12 -0.46 6.54
CA THR A 38 -3.99 -1.93 6.54
C THR A 38 -3.19 -2.47 7.73
N THR A 39 -2.21 -1.72 8.24
CA THR A 39 -1.29 -2.18 9.30
C THR A 39 -1.57 -1.57 10.68
N LEU A 40 -2.78 -1.07 10.92
CA LEU A 40 -3.18 -0.58 12.24
C LEU A 40 -3.07 -1.67 13.32
N GLU A 41 -2.98 -1.25 14.58
CA GLU A 41 -2.96 -2.16 15.72
C GLU A 41 -4.21 -3.07 15.70
N GLY A 42 -4.00 -4.37 15.92
CA GLY A 42 -5.07 -5.37 15.83
C GLY A 42 -5.41 -5.79 14.40
N CYS A 43 -4.62 -5.41 13.40
CA CYS A 43 -4.74 -5.97 12.05
C CYS A 43 -4.49 -7.48 12.04
N ARG A 44 -4.93 -8.11 10.96
CA ARG A 44 -4.71 -9.55 10.73
C ARG A 44 -3.22 -9.82 10.57
N GLU A 45 -2.76 -10.97 11.07
CA GLU A 45 -1.34 -11.38 11.02
C GLU A 45 -1.13 -12.69 10.24
N ASP A 46 -2.08 -13.07 9.39
CA ASP A 46 -2.00 -14.26 8.54
C ASP A 46 -1.18 -14.02 7.24
N ASP A 47 -1.01 -15.08 6.45
CA ASP A 47 -0.24 -15.02 5.19
C ASP A 47 -0.89 -14.07 4.18
N ASN A 48 -2.22 -13.95 4.24
CA ASN A 48 -2.97 -13.07 3.35
C ASN A 48 -2.68 -11.60 3.67
N ALA A 49 -2.64 -11.24 4.95
CA ALA A 49 -2.24 -9.90 5.40
C ALA A 49 -0.83 -9.53 4.91
N VAL A 50 0.12 -10.48 4.92
CA VAL A 50 1.45 -10.27 4.35
C VAL A 50 1.37 -10.02 2.83
N GLY A 51 0.53 -10.77 2.12
CA GLY A 51 0.24 -10.58 0.70
C GLY A 51 -0.30 -9.18 0.37
N ILE A 52 -1.26 -8.69 1.17
CA ILE A 52 -1.86 -7.36 1.02
C ILE A 52 -0.81 -6.26 1.25
N VAL A 53 -0.06 -6.35 2.35
CA VAL A 53 1.04 -5.41 2.65
C VAL A 53 2.06 -5.36 1.51
N LYS A 54 2.43 -6.53 0.97
CA LYS A 54 3.34 -6.61 -0.18
C LYS A 54 2.77 -5.91 -1.42
N SER A 55 1.48 -6.09 -1.72
CA SER A 55 0.81 -5.43 -2.86
C SER A 55 0.92 -3.89 -2.77
N HIS A 56 0.72 -3.31 -1.58
CA HIS A 56 0.92 -1.86 -1.38
C HIS A 56 2.37 -1.44 -1.62
N ILE A 57 3.34 -2.19 -1.10
CA ILE A 57 4.77 -1.91 -1.27
C ILE A 57 5.16 -1.96 -2.75
N ASP A 58 4.69 -2.97 -3.48
CA ASP A 58 4.98 -3.11 -4.92
C ASP A 58 4.41 -1.95 -5.74
N ALA A 59 3.20 -1.49 -5.41
CA ALA A 59 2.61 -0.30 -6.03
C ALA A 59 3.43 0.97 -5.75
N MET A 60 3.87 1.19 -4.50
CA MET A 60 4.74 2.33 -4.17
C MET A 60 6.10 2.23 -4.88
N ARG A 61 6.70 1.04 -4.97
CA ARG A 61 7.94 0.82 -5.72
C ARG A 61 7.77 1.13 -7.21
N ALA A 62 6.61 0.84 -7.79
CA ALA A 62 6.30 1.19 -9.17
C ALA A 62 6.22 2.70 -9.38
N VAL A 63 5.54 3.43 -8.49
CA VAL A 63 5.49 4.91 -8.55
C VAL A 63 6.89 5.52 -8.56
N LEU A 64 7.76 5.07 -7.65
CA LEU A 64 9.12 5.60 -7.54
C LEU A 64 10.01 5.22 -8.72
N ARG A 65 9.94 3.96 -9.18
CA ARG A 65 10.75 3.46 -10.30
C ARG A 65 10.40 4.18 -11.61
N GLU A 66 9.11 4.31 -11.89
CA GLU A 66 8.62 4.95 -13.12
C GLU A 66 8.52 6.48 -12.98
N LYS A 67 8.92 7.03 -11.81
CA LYS A 67 8.89 8.46 -11.47
C LYS A 67 7.53 9.11 -11.76
N ILE A 68 6.46 8.45 -11.33
CA ILE A 68 5.08 8.90 -11.55
C ILE A 68 4.79 10.08 -10.60
N ALA A 69 5.13 11.28 -11.04
CA ALA A 69 4.94 12.53 -10.31
C ALA A 69 3.58 13.16 -10.60
N GLY A 70 3.21 14.15 -9.80
CA GLY A 70 1.91 14.84 -9.92
C GLY A 70 0.74 13.89 -9.64
N ASP A 71 -0.38 14.10 -10.33
CA ASP A 71 -1.56 13.24 -10.16
C ASP A 71 -1.38 11.82 -10.78
N GLY A 72 -0.27 11.58 -11.48
CA GLY A 72 0.04 10.35 -12.20
C GLY A 72 -0.83 10.08 -13.43
N GLY A 73 -1.79 10.95 -13.74
CA GLY A 73 -2.68 10.84 -14.89
C GLY A 73 -3.30 9.45 -15.05
N LYS A 74 -3.29 8.95 -16.29
CA LYS A 74 -3.83 7.63 -16.63
C LYS A 74 -3.07 6.49 -15.92
N ILE A 75 -1.74 6.56 -15.89
CA ILE A 75 -0.88 5.53 -15.31
C ILE A 75 -1.15 5.40 -13.81
N GLY A 76 -1.28 6.51 -13.10
CA GLY A 76 -1.61 6.54 -11.68
C GLY A 76 -2.95 5.88 -11.36
N ARG A 77 -3.98 6.16 -12.17
CA ARG A 77 -5.29 5.52 -12.02
C ARG A 77 -5.25 4.02 -12.28
N GLU A 78 -4.53 3.59 -13.31
CA GLU A 78 -4.35 2.16 -13.62
C GLU A 78 -3.58 1.43 -12.51
N LEU A 79 -2.58 2.07 -11.92
CA LEU A 79 -1.82 1.51 -10.81
C LEU A 79 -2.68 1.38 -9.54
N LEU A 80 -3.49 2.39 -9.21
CA LEU A 80 -4.44 2.32 -8.10
C LEU A 80 -5.47 1.20 -8.32
N ALA A 81 -6.06 1.12 -9.52
CA ALA A 81 -7.03 0.07 -9.85
C ALA A 81 -6.40 -1.33 -9.77
N SER A 82 -5.16 -1.48 -10.23
CA SER A 82 -4.42 -2.75 -10.15
C SER A 82 -4.14 -3.15 -8.70
N LEU A 83 -3.78 -2.20 -7.83
CA LEU A 83 -3.60 -2.43 -6.41
C LEU A 83 -4.92 -2.87 -5.75
N GLN A 84 -6.01 -2.16 -5.98
CA GLN A 84 -7.33 -2.51 -5.44
C GLN A 84 -7.74 -3.93 -5.83
N LYS A 85 -7.60 -4.28 -7.12
CA LYS A 85 -7.90 -5.62 -7.60
C LYS A 85 -7.04 -6.72 -6.96
N ALA A 86 -5.76 -6.45 -6.73
CA ALA A 86 -4.86 -7.39 -6.07
C ALA A 86 -5.29 -7.65 -4.62
N ILE A 87 -5.66 -6.61 -3.89
CA ILE A 87 -6.17 -6.70 -2.51
C ILE A 87 -7.50 -7.45 -2.48
N GLU A 88 -8.44 -7.11 -3.37
CA GLU A 88 -9.74 -7.80 -3.46
C GLU A 88 -9.57 -9.30 -3.73
N SER A 89 -8.65 -9.68 -4.62
CA SER A 89 -8.40 -11.09 -4.94
C SER A 89 -7.88 -11.85 -3.72
N GLN A 90 -6.98 -11.22 -2.97
CA GLN A 90 -6.43 -11.74 -1.71
C GLN A 90 -7.51 -11.89 -0.63
N GLU A 91 -8.44 -10.94 -0.52
CA GLU A 91 -9.57 -11.04 0.42
C GLU A 91 -10.60 -12.12 0.05
N VAL A 92 -10.74 -12.46 -1.24
CA VAL A 92 -11.65 -13.51 -1.72
C VAL A 92 -11.08 -14.90 -1.46
N ASP A 93 -9.78 -15.11 -1.72
CA ASP A 93 -9.10 -16.38 -1.46
C ASP A 93 -9.21 -16.80 0.02
N ASP A 94 -9.21 -15.82 0.91
CA ASP A 94 -9.37 -16.02 2.35
C ASP A 94 -10.80 -16.39 2.80
N LYS A 95 -11.83 -16.00 2.05
CA LYS A 95 -13.22 -16.42 2.32
C LYS A 95 -13.56 -17.79 1.74
N ALA A 96 -12.74 -18.26 0.79
CA ALA A 96 -12.93 -19.54 0.11
C ALA A 96 -12.22 -20.71 0.82
N ASN A 97 -11.44 -20.43 1.87
CA ASN A 97 -10.63 -21.38 2.63
C ASN A 97 -11.05 -21.39 4.12
#